data_AF-A0A940MSK9-F1
#
_entry.id   AF-A0A940MSK9-F1
#
_cell.length_a   1.000
_cell.length_b   1.000
_cell.length_c   1.000
_cell.angle_alpha   90.00
_cell.angle_beta   90.00
_cell.angle_gamma   90.00
#
_symmetry.space_group_name_H-M   'P 1'
#
loop_
_entity.id
_entity.type
_entity.pdbx_description
1 polymer ?
#
loop_
_entity_poly.entity_id
_entity_poly.type
_entity_poly.pdbx_seq_one_letter_code
_entity_poly.pdbx_strand_id
1 'polypeptide(L)' 'MQEEDRVAAALAGRLSPGELTDEEDAAWEEAFVKLMGEPGPDEEAFFARHRKLGLGVGLDEAGNLVYAKPEE' A
#
# COMPACT_ATOMS: atom_id res chain seq x y z
N MET A 1 -25.64 12.29 -0.25
CA MET A 1 -24.30 11.70 -0.40
C MET A 1 -24.52 10.50 -1.30
N GLN A 2 -24.02 10.57 -2.53
CA GLN A 2 -24.14 9.49 -3.50
C GLN A 2 -23.30 8.30 -3.01
N GLU A 3 -23.55 7.11 -3.55
CA GLU A 3 -22.80 5.88 -3.22
C GLU A 3 -21.29 6.06 -3.43
N GLU A 4 -20.89 6.71 -4.53
CA GLU A 4 -19.50 7.09 -4.81
C GLU A 4 -18.87 8.01 -3.74
N ASP A 5 -19.67 8.90 -3.14
CA ASP A 5 -19.18 9.84 -2.11
C ASP A 5 -18.83 9.11 -0.80
N ARG A 6 -19.54 8.02 -0.49
CA ARG A 6 -19.33 7.23 0.74
C ARG A 6 -18.10 6.34 0.64
N VAL A 7 -17.93 5.66 -0.49
CA VAL A 7 -16.71 4.90 -0.78
C VAL A 7 -15.49 5.82 -0.74
N ALA A 8 -15.56 7.00 -1.34
CA ALA A 8 -14.48 7.99 -1.28
C ALA A 8 -14.22 8.51 0.15
N ALA A 9 -15.27 8.68 0.96
CA ALA A 9 -15.12 9.04 2.37
C ALA A 9 -14.44 7.93 3.18
N ALA A 10 -14.78 6.66 2.92
CA ALA A 10 -14.16 5.50 3.57
C ALA A 10 -12.69 5.34 3.17
N LEU A 11 -12.35 5.49 1.89
CA LEU A 11 -10.95 5.50 1.41
C LEU A 11 -10.13 6.64 2.05
N ALA A 12 -10.75 7.79 2.28
CA ALA A 12 -10.12 8.92 2.95
C ALA A 12 -10.10 8.80 4.49
N GLY A 13 -10.56 7.68 5.06
CA GLY A 13 -10.64 7.46 6.51
C GLY A 13 -11.63 8.38 7.25
N ARG A 14 -12.55 9.03 6.52
CA ARG A 14 -13.60 9.92 7.05
C ARG A 14 -14.89 9.19 7.40
N LEU A 15 -15.04 7.96 6.94
CA LEU A 15 -16.13 7.03 7.23
C LEU A 15 -15.51 5.66 7.53
N SER A 16 -16.08 4.89 8.46
CA SER A 16 -15.62 3.52 8.68
C SER A 16 -16.10 2.62 7.51
N PRO A 17 -15.25 1.74 6.96
CA PRO A 17 -15.70 0.75 5.96
C PRO A 17 -16.85 -0.12 6.48
N GLY A 18 -16.90 -0.42 7.78
CA GLY A 18 -18.01 -1.16 8.40
C GLY A 18 -19.35 -0.43 8.46
N GLU A 19 -19.41 0.83 8.00
CA GLU A 19 -20.65 1.59 7.85
C GLU A 19 -21.18 1.58 6.40
N LEU A 20 -20.45 0.98 5.46
CA LEU A 20 -20.85 0.83 4.05
C LEU A 20 -21.93 -0.25 3.88
N THR A 21 -22.71 -0.13 2.81
CA THR A 21 -23.55 -1.25 2.34
C THR A 21 -22.68 -2.35 1.73
N ASP A 22 -23.21 -3.56 1.54
CA ASP A 22 -22.45 -4.67 0.92
C ASP A 22 -21.92 -4.31 -0.49
N GLU A 23 -22.68 -3.55 -1.28
CA GLU A 23 -22.26 -3.07 -2.61
C GLU A 23 -21.15 -2.01 -2.52
N GLU A 24 -21.31 -1.05 -1.60
CA GLU A 24 -20.30 -0.03 -1.33
C GLU A 24 -19.00 -0.64 -0.79
N ASP A 25 -19.10 -1.67 0.06
CA ASP A 25 -17.97 -2.37 0.65
C ASP A 25 -17.17 -3.12 -0.43
N ALA A 26 -17.85 -3.85 -1.32
CA ALA A 26 -17.18 -4.51 -2.46
C ALA A 26 -16.43 -3.51 -3.36
N ALA A 27 -17.03 -2.35 -3.64
CA ALA A 27 -16.39 -1.28 -4.40
C ALA A 27 -15.21 -0.64 -3.64
N TRP A 28 -15.36 -0.47 -2.33
CA TRP A 28 -14.29 0.02 -1.46
C TRP A 28 -13.12 -0.95 -1.38
N GLU A 29 -13.36 -2.26 -1.24
CA GLU A 29 -12.33 -3.30 -1.19
C GLU A 29 -11.49 -3.31 -2.48
N GLU A 30 -12.12 -3.30 -3.66
CA GLU A 30 -11.42 -3.26 -4.94
C GLU A 30 -10.55 -2.00 -5.06
N ALA A 31 -11.13 -0.84 -4.72
CA ALA A 31 -10.42 0.43 -4.79
C ALA A 31 -9.26 0.50 -3.77
N PHE A 32 -9.46 -0.01 -2.56
CA PHE A 32 -8.47 -0.04 -1.50
C PHE A 32 -7.29 -0.95 -1.89
N VAL A 33 -7.57 -2.17 -2.35
CA VAL A 33 -6.51 -3.11 -2.80
C VAL A 33 -5.71 -2.50 -3.96
N LYS A 34 -6.38 -1.86 -4.92
CA LYS A 34 -5.70 -1.17 -6.03
C LYS A 34 -4.82 -0.02 -5.55
N LEU A 35 -5.31 0.78 -4.60
CA LEU A 35 -4.57 1.93 -4.07
C LEU A 35 -3.35 1.50 -3.25
N MET A 36 -3.48 0.43 -2.46
CA MET A 36 -2.40 -0.09 -1.62
C MET A 36 -1.43 -1.00 -2.37
N GLY A 37 -1.81 -1.49 -3.55
CA GLY A 37 -0.98 -2.38 -4.38
C GLY A 37 0.13 -1.67 -5.15
N GLU A 38 -0.04 -0.37 -5.40
CA GLU A 38 0.94 0.44 -6.13
C GLU A 38 1.58 1.48 -5.18
N PRO A 39 2.91 1.62 -5.17
CA PRO A 39 3.56 2.59 -4.31
C PRO A 39 3.21 4.02 -4.71
N GLY A 40 3.04 4.89 -3.71
CA GLY A 40 3.00 6.33 -3.94
C GLY A 40 4.37 6.91 -4.32
N PRO A 41 4.43 8.15 -4.86
CA PRO A 41 5.69 8.78 -5.26
C PRO A 41 6.70 8.92 -4.11
N ASP A 42 6.22 9.16 -2.89
CA ASP A 42 7.07 9.26 -1.70
C ASP A 42 7.63 7.89 -1.30
N GLU A 43 6.83 6.82 -1.44
CA GLU A 43 7.27 5.45 -1.18
C GLU A 43 8.29 5.00 -2.23
N GLU A 44 8.04 5.28 -3.51
CA GLU A 44 8.99 5.04 -4.59
C GLU A 44 10.33 5.73 -4.33
N ALA A 45 10.30 7.01 -3.97
CA ALA A 45 11.50 7.80 -3.65
C ALA A 45 12.23 7.24 -2.42
N PHE A 46 11.48 6.89 -1.37
CA PHE A 46 12.02 6.28 -0.16
C PHE A 46 12.73 4.96 -0.47
N PHE A 47 12.06 4.04 -1.17
CA PHE A 47 12.62 2.73 -1.50
C PHE A 47 13.75 2.82 -2.53
N ALA A 48 13.72 3.77 -3.46
CA ALA A 48 14.84 4.03 -4.37
C ALA A 48 16.11 4.45 -3.60
N ARG A 49 15.96 5.35 -2.62
CA ARG A 49 17.07 5.72 -1.72
C ARG A 49 17.54 4.53 -0.87
N HIS A 50 16.61 3.74 -0.34
CA HIS A 50 16.92 2.57 0.48
C HIS A 50 17.75 1.53 -0.29
N ARG A 51 17.41 1.26 -1.55
CA ARG A 51 18.16 0.38 -2.46
C ARG A 51 19.56 0.90 -2.71
N LYS A 52 19.71 2.18 -3.09
CA LYS A 52 21.02 2.82 -3.32
C LYS A 52 21.96 2.71 -2.12
N LEU A 53 21.44 2.83 -0.91
CA LEU A 53 22.22 2.77 0.31
C LEU A 53 22.47 1.35 0.83
N GLY A 54 21.95 0.31 0.16
CA GLY A 54 22.08 -1.08 0.64
C GLY A 54 21.33 -1.35 1.94
N LEU A 55 20.29 -0.56 2.26
CA LEU A 55 19.55 -0.67 3.52
C LEU A 55 18.39 -1.68 3.45
N GLY A 56 18.33 -2.49 2.40
CA GLY A 56 17.36 -3.57 2.26
C GLY A 56 17.76 -4.80 3.06
N VAL A 57 16.78 -5.54 3.57
CA VAL A 57 16.95 -6.86 4.19
C VAL A 57 15.92 -7.81 3.59
N GLY A 58 16.31 -9.06 3.37
CA GLY A 58 15.45 -10.11 2.84
C GLY A 58 15.81 -11.47 3.43
N LEU A 59 15.18 -12.50 2.89
CA LEU A 59 15.49 -13.90 3.21
C LEU A 59 16.07 -14.58 1.98
N ASP A 60 17.07 -15.43 2.18
CA ASP A 60 17.50 -16.40 1.17
C ASP A 60 16.55 -17.61 1.11
N GLU A 61 16.81 -18.55 0.20
CA GLU A 61 16.00 -19.77 0.03
C GLU A 61 15.94 -20.66 1.29
N ALA A 62 16.94 -20.56 2.16
CA ALA A 62 17.00 -21.29 3.43
C ALA A 62 16.37 -20.50 4.60
N GLY A 63 15.87 -19.29 4.36
CA GLY A 63 15.28 -18.42 5.37
C GLY A 63 16.30 -17.65 6.21
N ASN A 64 17.57 -17.57 5.80
CA ASN A 64 18.55 -16.74 6.48
C ASN A 64 18.42 -15.28 6.04
N LEU A 65 18.72 -14.36 6.95
CA LEU A 65 18.74 -12.93 6.64
C LEU A 65 19.87 -12.60 5.65
N VAL A 66 19.51 -11.90 4.58
CA VAL A 66 20.45 -11.31 3.62
C VAL A 66 20.26 -9.80 3.58
N TYR A 67 21.38 -9.07 3.53
CA TYR A 67 21.39 -7.61 3.50
C TYR A 67 21.79 -7.13 2.12
N ALA A 68 21.07 -6.11 1.63
CA ALA A 68 21.43 -5.44 0.38
C ALA A 68 22.80 -4.78 0.50
N LYS A 69 23.45 -4.56 -0.64
CA LYS A 69 24.70 -3.80 -0.72
C LYS A 69 24.40 -2.45 -1.37
N PRO A 70 25.14 -1.38 -1.02
CA PRO A 70 25.04 -0.11 -1.72
C PRO A 70 25.31 -0.30 -3.21
N GLU A 71 24.62 0.48 -4.05
CA GLU A 71 24.93 0.57 -5.49
C GLU A 71 26.24 1.37 -5.66
N GLU A 72 27.12 0.92 -6.58
CA GLU A 72 28.41 1.58 -6.89
C GLU A 72 28.25 2.86 -7.74
#